data_AF-A0A016RWZ8-F1
#
_entry.id   AF-A0A016RWZ8-F1
#
_cell.length_a   1.000
_cell.length_b   1.000
_cell.length_c   1.000
_cell.angle_alpha   90.00
_cell.angle_beta   90.00
_cell.angle_gamma   90.00
#
_symmetry.space_group_name_H-M   'P 1'
#
loop_
_entity.id
_entity.type
_entity.pdbx_description
1 polymer ?
#
loop_
_entity_poly.entity_id
_entity_poly.type
_entity_poly.pdbx_seq_one_letter_code
_entity_poly.pdbx_strand_id
1 'polypeptide(L)'
;MVLCSRIPPHTILLALSTTSLSCAAIIIFASQTRFDITSYMFIAYAATVAVFIFGIILAIMSLFIYIKVLHIAFSAVVCVLFMVWLAIDTQMIVGGKRYEISPEDYVYAALMLFIDIYEIFITMLSLFNAANN
;
A
#
# COMPACT_ATOMS: atom_id res chain seq x y z
N MET A 1 16.46 3.73 -0.76
CA MET A 1 17.68 3.42 -1.56
C MET A 1 18.54 2.31 -0.95
N VAL A 2 18.77 2.29 0.38
CA VAL A 2 19.56 1.24 1.07
C VAL A 2 18.89 -0.16 1.04
N LEU A 3 17.56 -0.25 1.01
CA LEU A 3 16.86 -1.55 0.89
C LEU A 3 17.12 -2.20 -0.47
N CYS A 4 16.95 -1.45 -1.56
CA CYS A 4 17.19 -1.93 -2.92
C CYS A 4 18.66 -2.30 -3.15
N SER A 5 19.62 -1.66 -2.47
CA SER A 5 21.04 -2.03 -2.64
C SER A 5 21.40 -3.40 -2.05
N ARG A 6 20.53 -3.99 -1.21
CA ARG A 6 20.76 -5.31 -0.57
C ARG A 6 19.98 -6.44 -1.24
N ILE A 7 19.12 -6.14 -2.21
CA ILE A 7 18.21 -7.10 -2.84
C ILE A 7 18.65 -7.32 -4.29
N PRO A 8 18.61 -8.57 -4.81
CA PRO A 8 18.96 -8.83 -6.20
C PRO A 8 18.12 -8.02 -7.20
N PRO A 9 18.72 -7.52 -8.31
CA PRO A 9 18.01 -6.70 -9.30
C PRO A 9 16.76 -7.36 -9.89
N HIS A 10 16.78 -8.68 -10.09
CA HIS A 10 15.62 -9.41 -10.63
C HIS A 10 14.41 -9.37 -9.67
N THR A 11 14.63 -9.47 -8.36
CA THR A 11 13.57 -9.34 -7.34
C THR A 11 13.00 -7.92 -7.34
N ILE A 12 13.86 -6.91 -7.49
CA ILE A 12 13.44 -5.51 -7.54
C ILE A 12 12.58 -5.26 -8.78
N LEU A 13 13.00 -5.77 -9.94
CA LEU A 13 12.25 -5.64 -11.18
C LEU A 13 10.88 -6.31 -11.09
N LEU A 14 10.82 -7.51 -10.49
CA LEU A 14 9.56 -8.23 -10.27
C LEU A 14 8.62 -7.47 -9.33
N ALA A 15 9.14 -6.92 -8.23
CA ALA A 15 8.38 -6.06 -7.32
C ALA A 15 7.84 -4.83 -8.04
N LEU A 16 8.71 -4.11 -8.75
CA LEU A 16 8.37 -2.90 -9.47
C LEU A 16 7.30 -3.14 -10.54
N SER A 17 7.46 -4.20 -11.35
CA SER A 17 6.50 -4.51 -12.41
C SER A 17 5.14 -4.91 -11.84
N THR A 18 5.13 -5.71 -10.77
CA THR A 18 3.89 -6.15 -10.12
C THR A 18 3.17 -4.96 -9.48
N THR A 19 3.88 -4.12 -8.72
CA THR A 19 3.31 -2.89 -8.16
C THR A 19 2.76 -1.97 -9.25
N SER A 20 3.52 -1.73 -10.32
CA SER A 20 3.07 -0.85 -11.41
C SER A 20 1.77 -1.34 -12.05
N LEU A 21 1.67 -2.64 -12.33
CA LEU A 21 0.48 -3.25 -12.91
C LEU A 21 -0.71 -3.22 -11.93
N SER A 22 -0.49 -3.58 -10.67
CA SER A 22 -1.55 -3.55 -9.64
C SER A 22 -2.07 -2.13 -9.41
N CYS A 23 -1.17 -1.15 -9.27
CA CYS A 23 -1.56 0.24 -9.07
C CYS A 23 -2.32 0.79 -10.28
N ALA A 24 -1.84 0.53 -11.51
CA ALA A 24 -2.53 0.95 -12.72
C ALA A 24 -3.95 0.34 -12.81
N ALA A 25 -4.09 -0.96 -12.53
CA ALA A 25 -5.38 -1.63 -12.54
C ALA A 25 -6.35 -1.03 -11.51
N ILE A 26 -5.88 -0.78 -10.28
CA ILE A 26 -6.68 -0.18 -9.20
C ILE A 26 -7.08 1.25 -9.56
N ILE A 27 -6.14 2.08 -10.03
CA ILE A 27 -6.40 3.47 -10.40
C ILE A 27 -7.45 3.53 -11.53
N ILE A 28 -7.29 2.71 -12.58
CA ILE A 28 -8.25 2.65 -13.69
C ILE A 28 -9.64 2.23 -13.17
N PHE A 29 -9.71 1.17 -12.37
CA PHE A 29 -10.97 0.70 -11.80
C PHE A 29 -11.64 1.76 -10.92
N ALA A 30 -10.90 2.35 -9.99
CA ALA A 30 -11.37 3.36 -9.05
C ALA A 30 -11.87 4.62 -9.76
N SER A 31 -11.19 5.04 -10.83
CA SER A 31 -11.54 6.20 -11.64
C SER A 31 -12.84 6.00 -12.44
N GLN A 32 -13.16 4.77 -12.84
CA GLN A 32 -14.29 4.48 -13.72
C GLN A 32 -15.53 3.98 -12.96
N THR A 33 -15.35 3.38 -11.79
CA THR A 33 -16.45 2.73 -11.08
C THR A 33 -17.49 3.73 -10.57
N ARG A 34 -18.76 3.37 -10.70
CA ARG A 34 -19.89 4.14 -10.15
C ARG A 34 -20.03 3.93 -8.65
N PHE A 35 -19.53 2.82 -8.12
CA PHE A 35 -19.53 2.52 -6.70
C PHE A 35 -18.71 3.55 -5.92
N ASP A 36 -19.24 4.00 -4.78
CA ASP A 36 -18.58 4.96 -3.91
C ASP A 36 -17.78 4.23 -2.84
N ILE A 37 -16.49 4.01 -3.10
CA ILE A 37 -15.56 3.35 -2.17
C ILE A 37 -15.24 4.31 -1.01
N THR A 38 -15.25 5.63 -1.25
CA THR A 38 -14.95 6.65 -0.24
C THR A 38 -15.90 6.60 0.96
N SER A 39 -17.13 6.12 0.76
CA SER A 39 -18.09 5.90 1.85
C SER A 39 -17.63 4.87 2.91
N TYR A 40 -16.66 4.01 2.60
CA TYR A 40 -16.09 3.01 3.52
C TYR A 40 -14.75 3.42 4.13
N MET A 41 -14.33 4.67 3.94
CA MET A 41 -13.04 5.18 4.42
C MET A 41 -12.82 4.99 5.92
N PHE A 42 -13.87 5.06 6.74
CA PHE A 42 -13.76 4.79 8.18
C PHE A 42 -13.29 3.36 8.49
N ILE A 43 -13.72 2.36 7.69
CA ILE A 43 -13.29 0.96 7.86
C ILE A 43 -11.81 0.83 7.48
N ALA A 44 -11.39 1.44 6.37
CA ALA A 44 -9.99 1.47 5.96
C ALA A 44 -9.10 2.16 7.01
N TYR A 45 -9.57 3.28 7.57
CA TYR A 45 -8.91 3.98 8.68
C TYR A 45 -8.75 3.10 9.91
N ALA A 46 -9.83 2.47 10.38
CA ALA A 46 -9.78 1.56 11.54
C ALA A 46 -8.82 0.37 11.30
N ALA A 47 -8.86 -0.23 10.10
CA ALA A 47 -7.94 -1.29 9.71
C ALA A 47 -6.47 -0.82 9.72
N THR A 48 -6.21 0.40 9.26
CA THR A 48 -4.86 1.01 9.25
C THR A 48 -4.33 1.22 10.64
N VAL A 49 -5.13 1.76 11.56
CA VAL A 49 -4.74 1.91 12.96
C VAL A 49 -4.41 0.54 13.58
N ALA A 50 -5.24 -0.48 13.34
CA ALA A 50 -5.01 -1.83 13.85
C ALA A 50 -3.71 -2.45 13.31
N VAL A 51 -3.49 -2.37 11.98
CA VAL A 51 -2.28 -2.88 11.31
C VAL A 51 -1.04 -2.12 11.78
N PHE A 52 -1.13 -0.81 11.98
CA PHE A 52 -0.03 0.02 12.47
C PHE A 52 0.39 -0.37 13.89
N ILE A 53 -0.57 -0.50 14.82
CA ILE A 53 -0.29 -0.92 16.20
C ILE A 53 0.31 -2.33 16.21
N PHE A 54 -0.26 -3.26 15.43
CA PHE A 54 0.28 -4.62 15.31
C PHE A 54 1.70 -4.61 14.74
N GLY A 55 1.97 -3.77 13.74
CA GLY A 55 3.30 -3.60 13.15
C GLY A 55 4.34 -3.12 14.15
N ILE A 56 3.99 -2.17 15.03
CA ILE A 56 4.87 -1.72 16.12
C ILE A 56 5.18 -2.88 17.07
N ILE A 57 4.16 -3.62 17.50
CA ILE A 57 4.35 -4.76 18.41
C ILE A 57 5.24 -5.83 17.75
N LEU A 58 4.97 -6.15 16.48
CA LEU A 58 5.76 -7.10 15.70
C LEU A 58 7.22 -6.65 15.60
N ALA A 59 7.48 -5.37 15.31
CA ALA A 59 8.82 -4.82 15.20
C ALA A 59 9.61 -4.90 16.53
N ILE A 60 8.97 -4.62 17.66
CA ILE A 60 9.58 -4.78 18.99
C ILE A 60 9.88 -6.26 19.25
N MET A 61 8.95 -7.16 18.92
CA MET A 61 9.12 -8.60 19.12
C MET A 61 10.29 -9.15 18.28
N SER A 62 10.49 -8.65 17.07
CA SER A 62 11.59 -9.02 16.17
C SER A 62 12.99 -8.73 16.74
N LEU A 63 13.11 -7.85 17.73
CA LEU A 63 14.38 -7.61 18.44
C LEU A 63 14.82 -8.81 19.28
N PHE A 64 13.88 -9.67 19.67
CA PHE A 64 14.13 -10.85 20.49
C PHE A 64 13.97 -12.14 19.70
N ILE A 65 12.91 -12.26 18.89
CA ILE A 65 12.59 -13.47 18.12
C ILE A 65 12.07 -13.06 16.73
N TYR A 66 12.72 -13.55 15.69
CA TYR A 66 12.30 -13.32 14.31
C TYR A 66 11.52 -14.52 13.74
N ILE A 67 10.24 -14.32 13.42
CA ILE A 67 9.37 -15.35 12.85
C ILE A 67 9.04 -14.98 11.39
N LYS A 68 9.78 -15.57 10.44
CA LYS A 68 9.68 -15.25 9.00
C LYS A 68 8.24 -15.31 8.46
N VAL A 69 7.49 -16.37 8.77
CA VAL A 69 6.11 -16.55 8.29
C VAL A 69 5.18 -15.42 8.76
N LEU A 70 5.35 -14.94 9.99
CA LEU A 70 4.55 -13.86 10.55
C LEU A 70 4.83 -12.53 9.83
N HIS A 71 6.09 -12.24 9.50
CA HIS A 71 6.46 -11.06 8.71
C HIS A 71 5.95 -11.10 7.28
N ILE A 72 5.94 -12.28 6.64
CA ILE A 72 5.37 -12.46 5.30
C ILE A 72 3.86 -12.20 5.35
N ALA A 73 3.14 -12.84 6.27
CA ALA A 73 1.70 -12.66 6.43
C ALA A 73 1.35 -11.19 6.71
N PHE A 74 2.09 -10.54 7.59
CA PHE A 74 1.91 -9.12 7.89
C PHE A 74 2.16 -8.23 6.66
N SER A 75 3.25 -8.46 5.91
CA SER A 75 3.55 -7.72 4.69
C SER A 75 2.44 -7.84 3.64
N ALA A 76 1.84 -9.03 3.51
CA ALA A 76 0.70 -9.25 2.61
C ALA A 76 -0.54 -8.46 3.04
N VAL A 77 -0.85 -8.43 4.35
CA VAL A 77 -1.98 -7.64 4.89
C VAL A 77 -1.76 -6.15 4.65
N VAL A 78 -0.57 -5.63 4.92
CA VAL A 78 -0.22 -4.22 4.66
C VAL A 78 -0.36 -3.90 3.17
N CYS A 79 0.17 -4.77 2.30
CA CYS A 79 0.08 -4.58 0.84
C CYS A 79 -1.37 -4.46 0.36
N VAL A 80 -2.25 -5.36 0.79
CA VAL A 80 -3.67 -5.32 0.40
C VAL A 80 -4.36 -4.08 0.97
N LEU A 81 -4.03 -3.68 2.20
CA LEU A 81 -4.60 -2.49 2.80
C LEU A 81 -4.24 -1.22 2.02
N PHE A 82 -2.99 -1.05 1.59
CA PHE A 82 -2.59 0.09 0.77
C PHE A 82 -3.18 0.04 -0.65
N MET A 83 -3.46 -1.14 -1.19
CA MET A 83 -4.24 -1.25 -2.44
C MET A 83 -5.68 -0.73 -2.28
N VAL A 84 -6.29 -0.91 -1.09
CA VAL A 84 -7.60 -0.33 -0.77
C VAL A 84 -7.52 1.19 -0.64
N TRP A 85 -6.49 1.70 0.05
CA TRP A 85 -6.25 3.15 0.13
C TRP A 85 -6.03 3.78 -1.25
N LEU A 86 -5.23 3.16 -2.10
CA LEU A 86 -5.02 3.65 -3.46
C LEU A 86 -6.34 3.80 -4.23
N ALA A 87 -7.28 2.89 -4.04
CA ALA A 87 -8.61 3.00 -4.63
C ALA A 87 -9.43 4.17 -4.06
N ILE A 88 -9.39 4.37 -2.73
CA ILE A 88 -10.07 5.47 -2.04
C ILE A 88 -9.49 6.81 -2.48
N ASP A 89 -8.16 6.96 -2.43
CA ASP A 89 -7.45 8.20 -2.72
C ASP A 89 -7.60 8.55 -4.20
N THR A 90 -7.54 7.57 -5.09
CA THR A 90 -7.86 7.80 -6.52
C THR A 90 -9.28 8.35 -6.69
N GLN A 91 -10.28 7.81 -5.98
CA GLN A 91 -11.65 8.32 -6.08
C GLN A 91 -11.80 9.72 -5.51
N MET A 92 -11.12 10.04 -4.41
CA MET A 92 -11.14 11.39 -3.85
C MET A 92 -10.51 12.42 -4.79
N ILE A 93 -9.48 12.03 -5.55
CA ILE A 93 -8.79 12.88 -6.53
C ILE A 93 -9.63 13.06 -7.80
N VAL A 94 -10.25 11.99 -8.29
CA VAL A 94 -11.13 12.05 -9.47
C VAL A 94 -12.40 12.86 -9.17
N GLY A 95 -12.87 12.81 -7.93
CA GLY A 95 -14.04 13.57 -7.46
C GLY A 95 -15.37 12.98 -7.93
N GLY A 96 -16.46 13.67 -7.58
CA GLY A 96 -17.82 13.24 -7.94
C GLY A 96 -18.37 12.08 -7.10
N LYS A 97 -17.77 11.86 -5.92
CA LYS A 97 -18.21 10.92 -4.88
C LYS A 97 -18.53 11.68 -3.58
N ARG A 98 -18.75 10.95 -2.49
CA ARG A 98 -19.08 11.56 -1.19
C ARG A 98 -17.95 12.40 -0.61
N TYR A 99 -16.72 11.96 -0.78
CA TYR A 99 -15.52 12.67 -0.35
C TYR A 99 -14.65 12.96 -1.56
N GLU A 100 -14.24 14.21 -1.72
CA GLU A 100 -13.40 14.68 -2.81
C GLU A 100 -12.39 15.71 -2.31
N ILE A 101 -11.24 15.79 -2.98
CA ILE A 101 -10.17 16.74 -2.70
C ILE A 101 -10.35 17.95 -3.60
N SER A 102 -10.14 19.14 -3.05
CA SER A 102 -10.22 20.37 -3.83
C SER A 102 -9.08 20.41 -4.87
N PRO A 103 -9.30 20.89 -6.11
CA PRO A 103 -8.24 20.97 -7.12
C PRO A 103 -7.01 21.81 -6.71
N GLU A 104 -7.20 22.71 -5.76
CA GLU A 104 -6.17 23.54 -5.11
C GLU A 104 -5.24 22.74 -4.18
N ASP A 105 -5.68 21.57 -3.70
CA ASP A 105 -4.93 20.66 -2.81
C ASP A 105 -4.14 19.59 -3.59
N TYR A 106 -3.72 19.88 -4.83
CA TYR A 106 -3.03 18.93 -5.70
C TYR A 106 -1.72 18.38 -5.11
N VAL A 107 -1.02 19.16 -4.27
CA VAL A 107 0.18 18.69 -3.57
C VAL A 107 -0.16 17.58 -2.59
N TYR A 108 -1.26 17.74 -1.84
CA TYR A 108 -1.74 16.74 -0.90
C TYR A 108 -2.20 15.47 -1.62
N ALA A 109 -2.96 15.62 -2.70
CA ALA A 109 -3.37 14.52 -3.59
C ALA A 109 -2.17 13.71 -4.12
N ALA A 110 -1.13 14.40 -4.61
CA ALA A 110 0.07 13.75 -5.12
C ALA A 110 0.86 13.01 -4.02
N LEU A 111 0.93 13.57 -2.81
CA LEU A 111 1.59 12.94 -1.67
C LEU A 111 0.87 11.66 -1.22
N MET A 112 -0.46 11.68 -1.17
CA MET A 112 -1.26 10.50 -0.82
C MET A 112 -1.03 9.35 -1.81
N LEU A 113 -1.18 9.60 -3.12
CA LEU A 113 -0.89 8.60 -4.15
C LEU A 113 0.55 8.09 -4.10
N PHE A 114 1.52 8.99 -3.84
CA PHE A 114 2.92 8.59 -3.73
C PHE A 114 3.13 7.62 -2.55
N ILE A 115 2.57 7.94 -1.38
CA ILE A 115 2.69 7.11 -0.18
C ILE A 115 2.09 5.72 -0.44
N ASP A 116 0.91 5.66 -1.05
CA ASP A 116 0.26 4.38 -1.36
C ASP A 116 1.10 3.52 -2.32
N ILE A 117 1.56 4.10 -3.43
CA ILE A 117 2.37 3.37 -4.42
C ILE A 117 3.71 2.94 -3.82
N TYR A 118 4.33 3.80 -3.03
CA TYR A 118 5.59 3.50 -2.34
C TYR A 118 5.43 2.33 -1.39
N GLU A 119 4.36 2.31 -0.60
CA GLU A 119 4.18 1.27 0.41
C GLU A 119 3.72 -0.07 -0.17
N ILE A 120 2.94 -0.06 -1.26
CA ILE A 120 2.69 -1.25 -2.09
C ILE A 120 4.01 -1.79 -2.66
N PHE A 121 4.91 -0.92 -3.13
CA PHE A 121 6.22 -1.35 -3.65
C PHE A 121 7.10 -2.00 -2.57
N ILE A 122 7.25 -1.36 -1.41
CA ILE A 122 8.10 -1.89 -0.32
C ILE A 122 7.56 -3.22 0.22
N THR A 123 6.24 -3.35 0.36
CA THR A 123 5.62 -4.60 0.82
C THR A 123 5.73 -5.72 -0.22
N MET A 124 5.52 -5.43 -1.52
CA MET A 124 5.79 -6.39 -2.61
C MET A 124 7.26 -6.82 -2.64
N LEU A 125 8.19 -5.88 -2.48
CA LEU A 125 9.61 -6.15 -2.43
C LEU A 125 9.97 -7.07 -1.26
N SER A 126 9.37 -6.84 -0.08
CA SER A 126 9.51 -7.71 1.09
C SER A 126 9.02 -9.13 0.82
N LEU A 127 7.84 -9.27 0.20
CA LEU A 127 7.23 -10.57 -0.14
C LEU A 127 8.09 -11.38 -1.12
N PHE A 128 8.52 -10.77 -2.23
CA PHE A 128 9.36 -11.45 -3.20
C PHE A 128 10.76 -11.77 -2.67
N ASN A 129 11.34 -10.88 -1.87
CA ASN A 129 12.62 -11.15 -1.21
C ASN A 129 12.51 -12.30 -0.20
N ALA A 130 11.38 -12.43 0.51
CA ALA A 130 11.15 -13.52 1.45
C ALA A 130 10.93 -14.87 0.76
N ALA A 131 10.43 -14.88 -0.49
CA ALA A 131 10.26 -16.08 -1.30
C ALA A 131 11.57 -16.58 -1.95
N ASN A 132 12.52 -15.67 -2.20
CA ASN A 132 13.84 -16.00 -2.78
C ASN A 132 14.90 -16.40 -1.75
N ASN A 133 14.62 -16.24 -0.45
CA ASN A 133 15.44 -16.69 0.68
C ASN A 133 14.75 -17.84 1.41
#